data_AF-A0A6Y0WKA8-F1
#
_entry.id   AF-A0A6Y0WKA8-F1
#
_cell.length_a   1.000
_cell.length_b   1.000
_cell.length_c   1.000
_cell.angle_alpha   90.00
_cell.angle_beta   90.00
_cell.angle_gamma   90.00
#
_symmetry.space_group_name_H-M   'P 1'
#
loop_
_entity.id
_entity.type
_entity.pdbx_description
1 polymer ?
#
loop_
_entity_poly.entity_id
_entity_poly.type
_entity_poly.pdbx_seq_one_letter_code
_entity_poly.pdbx_strand_id
1 'polypeptide(L)'
;MPYLSNKRLLAEMSIALVMAIVATLTLEHSQIDLMVADWFYLGMGHWMVAKQAFLPDLLLYSGLKKLLMAMLIYLLVATICRAYHEKKGNAITAKWLVPVTKFRVRELAYLVLTLILVPTVVASLKAYTHVVCPVHLTIFDGTLPYLPMLDSMRNTIPDKCFPAAHASSGFALFAFAFAPSLRRRRGAIIIVVMALGW
;
A
#
# COMPACT_ATOMS: atom_id res chain seq x y z
N MET A 1 11.29 -24.58 -4.32
CA MET A 1 10.71 -24.24 -5.63
C MET A 1 11.32 -25.23 -6.60
N PRO A 2 10.54 -26.07 -7.30
CA PRO A 2 10.89 -26.23 -8.71
C PRO A 2 10.89 -24.81 -9.27
N TYR A 3 11.99 -24.40 -9.88
CA TYR A 3 12.18 -23.11 -10.50
C TYR A 3 10.94 -22.81 -11.38
N LEU A 4 10.07 -21.88 -10.95
CA LEU A 4 9.03 -21.37 -11.85
C LEU A 4 9.81 -20.76 -13.00
N SER A 5 9.68 -21.35 -14.20
CA SER A 5 10.29 -20.80 -15.41
C SER A 5 10.02 -19.30 -15.46
N ASN A 6 11.04 -18.48 -15.72
CA ASN A 6 10.91 -17.03 -15.87
C ASN A 6 9.70 -16.64 -16.75
N LYS A 7 9.34 -17.48 -17.71
CA LYS A 7 8.15 -17.33 -18.57
C LYS A 7 6.82 -17.34 -17.79
N ARG A 8 6.66 -18.22 -16.79
CA ARG A 8 5.45 -18.29 -15.96
C ARG A 8 5.32 -17.07 -15.06
N LEU A 9 6.42 -16.63 -14.45
CA LEU A 9 6.42 -15.43 -13.60
C LEU A 9 6.06 -14.18 -14.41
N LEU A 10 6.66 -14.01 -15.60
CA LEU A 10 6.33 -12.91 -16.50
C LEU A 10 4.85 -12.95 -16.92
N ALA A 11 4.31 -14.14 -17.21
CA ALA A 11 2.90 -14.30 -17.52
C ALA A 11 2.01 -13.86 -16.33
N GLU A 12 2.29 -14.33 -15.11
CA GLU A 12 1.54 -13.93 -13.90
C GLU A 12 1.60 -12.41 -13.65
N MET A 13 2.78 -11.80 -13.79
CA MET A 13 2.94 -10.35 -13.64
C MET A 13 2.18 -9.58 -14.73
N SER A 14 2.21 -10.05 -15.98
CA SER A 14 1.47 -9.43 -17.08
C SER A 14 -0.04 -9.54 -16.88
N ILE A 15 -0.54 -10.69 -16.42
CA ILE A 15 -1.95 -10.89 -16.09
C ILE A 15 -2.37 -9.95 -14.97
N ALA A 16 -1.58 -9.85 -13.89
CA ALA A 16 -1.87 -8.94 -12.79
C ALA A 16 -1.92 -7.48 -13.24
N LEU A 17 -1.00 -7.07 -14.11
CA LEU A 17 -0.97 -5.72 -14.68
C LEU A 17 -2.20 -5.45 -15.56
N VAL A 18 -2.55 -6.38 -16.45
CA VAL A 18 -3.74 -6.26 -17.31
C VAL A 18 -5.01 -6.18 -16.45
N MET A 19 -5.13 -7.04 -15.44
CA MET A 19 -6.26 -7.01 -14.50
C MET A 19 -6.35 -5.67 -13.76
N ALA A 20 -5.22 -5.10 -13.33
CA ALA A 20 -5.19 -3.79 -12.66
C ALA A 20 -5.62 -2.65 -13.60
N ILE A 21 -5.17 -2.68 -14.86
CA ILE A 21 -5.56 -1.70 -15.88
C ILE A 21 -7.06 -1.80 -16.18
N VAL A 22 -7.56 -3.01 -16.44
CA VAL A 22 -8.98 -3.23 -16.69
C VAL A 22 -9.82 -2.77 -15.50
N ALA A 23 -9.44 -3.14 -14.28
CA ALA A 23 -10.13 -2.69 -13.07
C ALA A 23 -10.15 -1.16 -12.95
N THR A 24 -9.03 -0.49 -13.23
CA THR A 24 -8.94 0.97 -13.16
C THR A 24 -9.82 1.64 -14.21
N LEU A 25 -9.79 1.16 -15.46
CA LEU A 25 -10.62 1.70 -16.53
C LEU A 25 -12.11 1.45 -16.27
N THR A 26 -12.47 0.29 -15.73
CA THR A 26 -13.86 0.00 -15.35
C THR A 26 -14.32 0.90 -14.22
N LEU A 27 -13.47 1.14 -13.20
CA LEU A 27 -13.82 2.01 -12.09
C LEU A 27 -13.92 3.46 -12.54
N GLU A 28 -13.05 3.93 -13.43
CA GLU A 28 -13.09 5.29 -13.98
C GLU A 28 -14.36 5.57 -14.78
N HIS A 29 -14.87 4.60 -15.54
CA HIS A 29 -16.11 4.75 -16.30
C HIS A 29 -17.36 4.41 -15.47
N SER A 30 -17.18 3.90 -14.26
CA SER A 30 -18.26 3.60 -13.34
C SER A 30 -18.41 4.69 -12.28
N GLN A 31 -19.61 4.87 -11.76
CA GLN A 31 -19.84 5.74 -10.58
C GLN A 31 -19.84 4.93 -9.28
N ILE A 32 -19.16 3.78 -9.27
CA ILE A 32 -19.14 2.87 -8.10
C ILE A 32 -18.49 3.57 -6.90
N ASP A 33 -17.49 4.40 -7.13
CA ASP A 33 -16.85 5.24 -6.12
C ASP A 33 -17.85 6.18 -5.44
N LEU A 34 -18.73 6.82 -6.21
CA LEU A 34 -19.79 7.69 -5.70
C LEU A 34 -20.88 6.90 -4.97
N MET A 35 -21.31 5.76 -5.52
CA MET A 35 -22.32 4.90 -4.89
C MET A 35 -21.85 4.38 -3.53
N VAL A 36 -20.60 3.95 -3.45
CA VAL A 36 -20.01 3.49 -2.19
C VAL A 36 -19.86 4.67 -1.22
N ALA A 37 -19.43 5.84 -1.68
CA ALA A 37 -19.31 7.03 -0.83
C ALA A 37 -20.66 7.48 -0.25
N ASP A 38 -21.73 7.42 -1.04
CA ASP A 38 -23.09 7.76 -0.64
C ASP A 38 -23.59 6.91 0.54
N TRP A 39 -23.24 5.61 0.58
CA TRP A 39 -23.57 4.76 1.73
C TRP A 39 -22.99 5.27 3.06
N PHE A 40 -21.86 5.98 3.04
CA PHE A 40 -21.23 6.53 4.25
C PHE A 40 -21.60 7.98 4.54
N TYR A 41 -22.38 8.62 3.67
CA TYR A 41 -22.80 10.00 3.81
C TYR A 41 -24.16 10.06 4.53
N LEU A 42 -24.22 10.88 5.58
CA LEU A 42 -25.39 11.00 6.48
C LEU A 42 -26.25 12.24 6.18
N GLY A 43 -25.87 13.06 5.20
CA GLY A 43 -26.52 14.34 4.90
C GLY A 43 -25.89 15.53 5.62
N MET A 44 -26.08 16.74 5.07
CA MET A 44 -25.64 18.02 5.64
C MET A 44 -24.13 18.06 5.98
N GLY A 45 -23.30 17.50 5.10
CA GLY A 45 -21.84 17.43 5.27
C GLY A 45 -21.38 16.45 6.36
N HIS A 46 -22.27 15.66 6.96
CA HIS A 46 -21.91 14.66 7.95
C HIS A 46 -21.59 13.30 7.31
N TRP A 47 -20.53 12.67 7.80
CA TRP A 47 -20.05 11.36 7.34
C TRP A 47 -20.04 10.38 8.50
N MET A 48 -20.37 9.11 8.25
CA MET A 48 -20.31 8.04 9.25
C MET A 48 -18.93 7.90 9.88
N VAL A 49 -17.87 8.13 9.09
CA VAL A 49 -16.47 8.09 9.54
C VAL A 49 -15.91 9.51 9.51
N ALA A 50 -16.11 10.24 10.62
CA ALA A 50 -15.53 11.57 10.76
C ALA A 50 -14.01 11.48 10.93
N LYS A 51 -13.26 12.21 10.09
CA LYS A 51 -11.79 12.34 10.13
C LYS A 51 -11.24 12.79 11.50
N GLN A 52 -12.10 13.35 12.34
CA GLN A 52 -11.76 14.02 13.60
C GLN A 52 -11.90 13.11 14.83
N ALA A 53 -12.43 11.89 14.67
CA ALA A 53 -12.54 10.96 15.78
C ALA A 53 -11.17 10.32 16.06
N PHE A 54 -10.78 10.29 17.35
CA PHE A 54 -9.47 9.79 17.79
C PHE A 54 -9.20 8.34 17.38
N LEU A 55 -10.21 7.46 17.42
CA LEU A 55 -10.05 6.04 17.11
C LEU A 55 -9.85 5.77 15.60
N PRO A 56 -10.66 6.36 14.69
CA PRO A 56 -10.38 6.34 13.26
C PRO A 56 -9.04 6.98 12.91
N ASP A 57 -8.68 8.11 13.51
CA ASP A 57 -7.40 8.75 13.21
C ASP A 57 -6.23 7.86 13.65
N LEU A 58 -6.29 7.26 14.83
CA LEU A 58 -5.22 6.39 15.33
C LEU A 58 -5.12 5.07 14.56
N LEU A 59 -6.22 4.38 14.30
CA LEU A 59 -6.19 3.08 13.61
C LEU A 59 -6.06 3.21 12.09
N LEU A 60 -6.87 4.07 11.46
CA LEU A 60 -6.98 4.15 10.00
C LEU A 60 -5.98 5.15 9.39
N TYR A 61 -5.62 6.24 10.08
CA TYR A 61 -4.81 7.31 9.49
C TYR A 61 -3.35 7.33 9.95
N SER A 62 -3.11 7.39 11.25
CA SER A 62 -1.84 7.82 11.83
C SER A 62 -1.02 6.66 12.41
N GLY A 63 -1.65 5.68 13.04
CA GLY A 63 -0.96 4.57 13.70
C GLY A 63 -0.37 3.56 12.73
N LEU A 64 -1.15 3.11 11.73
CA LEU A 64 -0.67 2.12 10.75
C LEU A 64 0.50 2.66 9.93
N LYS A 65 0.45 3.94 9.56
CA LYS A 65 1.57 4.64 8.87
C LYS A 65 2.84 4.62 9.72
N LYS A 66 2.75 4.95 11.01
CA LYS A 66 3.90 4.94 11.93
C LYS A 66 4.45 3.53 12.11
N LEU A 67 3.57 2.52 12.20
CA LEU A 67 3.96 1.12 12.31
C LEU A 67 4.73 0.64 11.07
N LEU A 68 4.22 0.93 9.86
CA LEU A 68 4.90 0.62 8.61
C LEU A 68 6.26 1.32 8.51
N MET A 69 6.36 2.58 8.91
CA MET A 69 7.61 3.33 8.92
C MET A 69 8.62 2.75 9.93
N ALA A 70 8.18 2.40 11.14
CA ALA A 70 9.02 1.74 12.13
C ALA A 70 9.53 0.38 11.63
N MET A 71 8.67 -0.40 10.99
CA MET A 71 9.03 -1.69 10.39
C MET A 71 10.05 -1.51 9.26
N LEU A 72 9.88 -0.50 8.39
CA LEU A 72 10.83 -0.19 7.33
C LEU A 72 12.21 0.15 7.91
N ILE A 73 12.28 1.02 8.91
CA ILE A 73 13.53 1.40 9.58
C ILE A 73 14.19 0.16 10.20
N TYR A 74 13.41 -0.68 10.90
CA TYR A 74 13.91 -1.93 11.47
C TYR A 74 14.52 -2.86 10.41
N LEU A 75 13.82 -3.09 9.30
CA LEU A 75 14.31 -3.94 8.21
C LEU A 75 15.54 -3.35 7.52
N LEU A 76 15.61 -2.04 7.36
CA LEU A 76 16.76 -1.35 6.79
C LEU A 76 18.00 -1.56 7.66
N VAL A 77 17.88 -1.29 8.96
CA VAL A 77 18.97 -1.51 9.93
C VAL A 77 19.38 -2.99 9.95
N ALA A 78 18.41 -3.91 9.98
CA ALA A 78 18.69 -5.35 9.94
C ALA A 78 19.43 -5.78 8.65
N THR A 79 19.09 -5.18 7.50
CA THR A 79 19.77 -5.43 6.22
C THR A 79 21.23 -4.98 6.28
N ILE A 80 21.49 -3.76 6.76
CA ILE A 80 22.85 -3.20 6.88
C ILE A 80 23.69 -4.02 7.85
N CYS A 81 23.16 -4.32 9.04
CA CYS A 81 23.86 -5.13 10.04
C CYS A 81 24.19 -6.53 9.51
N ARG A 82 23.24 -7.23 8.86
CA ARG A 82 23.53 -8.56 8.27
C ARG A 82 24.56 -8.47 7.16
N ALA A 83 24.47 -7.48 6.26
CA ALA A 83 25.44 -7.30 5.19
C ALA A 83 26.86 -7.05 5.74
N TYR A 84 26.98 -6.32 6.85
CA TYR A 84 28.25 -6.08 7.52
C TYR A 84 28.81 -7.34 8.20
N HIS A 85 27.97 -8.08 8.93
CA HIS A 85 28.38 -9.31 9.61
C HIS A 85 28.74 -10.44 8.64
N GLU A 86 28.00 -10.61 7.54
CA GLU A 86 28.32 -11.58 6.48
C GLU A 86 29.69 -11.27 5.85
N LYS A 87 30.04 -9.99 5.66
CA LYS A 87 31.36 -9.60 5.14
C LYS A 87 32.50 -9.85 6.13
N LYS A 88 32.26 -9.68 7.45
CA LYS A 88 33.27 -9.85 8.49
C LYS A 88 33.40 -11.27 9.04
N GLY A 89 32.48 -12.18 8.71
CA GLY A 89 32.46 -13.54 9.26
C GLY A 89 32.06 -13.64 10.74
N ASN A 90 31.56 -12.56 11.33
CA ASN A 90 31.21 -12.50 12.75
C ASN A 90 29.79 -13.01 12.99
N ALA A 91 29.61 -13.89 13.98
CA ALA A 91 28.29 -14.31 14.44
C ALA A 91 27.46 -13.11 14.94
N ILE A 92 26.16 -13.12 14.63
CA ILE A 92 25.23 -12.08 15.10
C ILE A 92 24.90 -12.37 16.56
N THR A 93 25.39 -11.54 17.48
CA THR A 93 25.17 -11.69 18.93
C THR A 93 23.98 -10.89 19.46
N ALA A 94 23.48 -9.93 18.68
CA ALA A 94 22.45 -9.00 19.13
C ALA A 94 21.04 -9.65 19.09
N LYS A 95 20.44 -9.82 20.28
CA LYS A 95 19.16 -10.55 20.50
C LYS A 95 17.96 -9.99 19.71
N TRP A 96 17.91 -8.68 19.47
CA TRP A 96 16.86 -8.02 18.68
C TRP A 96 16.89 -8.32 17.17
N LEU A 97 18.00 -8.85 16.63
CA LEU A 97 18.10 -9.29 15.23
C LEU A 97 17.66 -10.75 15.04
N VAL A 98 17.47 -11.52 16.12
CA VAL A 98 17.08 -12.94 16.09
C VAL A 98 15.84 -13.23 15.23
N PRO A 99 14.79 -12.38 15.18
CA PRO A 99 13.63 -12.64 14.31
C PRO A 99 14.00 -12.63 12.82
N VAL A 100 14.97 -11.79 12.44
CA VAL A 100 15.38 -11.54 11.05
C VAL A 100 16.63 -12.28 10.62
N THR A 101 17.30 -13.01 11.53
CA THR A 101 18.47 -13.85 11.17
C THR A 101 18.14 -14.94 10.15
N LYS A 102 16.88 -15.39 10.11
CA LYS A 102 16.36 -16.38 9.16
C LYS A 102 16.29 -15.89 7.72
N PHE A 103 16.30 -14.58 7.47
CA PHE A 103 16.23 -14.01 6.14
C PHE A 103 17.62 -13.79 5.58
N ARG A 104 17.83 -14.01 4.29
CA ARG A 104 19.08 -13.64 3.60
C ARG A 104 19.11 -12.12 3.35
N VAL A 105 20.30 -11.53 3.18
CA VAL A 105 20.42 -10.08 2.89
C VAL A 105 19.61 -9.68 1.66
N ARG A 106 19.61 -10.52 0.62
CA ARG A 106 18.82 -10.28 -0.61
C ARG A 106 17.31 -10.24 -0.34
N GLU A 107 16.81 -11.05 0.59
CA GLU A 107 15.39 -11.07 0.95
C GLU A 107 15.01 -9.81 1.74
N LEU A 108 15.85 -9.40 2.68
CA LEU A 108 15.63 -8.16 3.44
C LEU A 108 15.71 -6.93 2.53
N ALA A 109 16.69 -6.87 1.64
CA ALA A 109 16.81 -5.81 0.66
C ALA A 109 15.57 -5.74 -0.26
N TYR A 110 15.05 -6.88 -0.70
CA TYR A 110 13.79 -6.95 -1.45
C TYR A 110 12.60 -6.38 -0.67
N LEU A 111 12.45 -6.75 0.61
CA LEU A 111 11.37 -6.24 1.46
C LEU A 111 11.48 -4.72 1.65
N VAL A 112 12.67 -4.22 1.99
CA VAL A 112 12.94 -2.78 2.14
C VAL A 112 12.64 -2.03 0.86
N LEU A 113 13.14 -2.53 -0.29
CA LEU A 113 12.92 -1.89 -1.57
C LEU A 113 11.43 -1.84 -1.92
N THR A 114 10.70 -2.92 -1.68
CA THR A 114 9.25 -2.97 -1.97
C THR A 114 8.46 -2.00 -1.10
N LEU A 115 8.80 -1.92 0.20
CA LEU A 115 8.17 -1.01 1.15
C LEU A 115 8.49 0.47 0.92
N ILE A 116 9.54 0.79 0.18
CA ILE A 116 9.83 2.15 -0.28
C ILE A 116 9.14 2.40 -1.62
N LEU A 117 9.36 1.51 -2.59
CA LEU A 117 8.97 1.71 -3.98
C LEU A 117 7.45 1.79 -4.15
N VAL A 118 6.68 0.93 -3.46
CA VAL A 118 5.22 0.93 -3.57
C VAL A 118 4.62 2.26 -3.06
N PRO A 119 4.86 2.71 -1.81
CA PRO A 119 4.35 3.99 -1.35
C PRO A 119 4.87 5.19 -2.17
N THR A 120 6.12 5.17 -2.63
CA THR A 120 6.67 6.25 -3.47
C THR A 120 5.93 6.34 -4.80
N VAL A 121 5.74 5.23 -5.52
CA VAL A 121 4.99 5.22 -6.78
C VAL A 121 3.55 5.70 -6.57
N VAL A 122 2.88 5.22 -5.51
CA VAL A 122 1.50 5.60 -5.20
C VAL A 122 1.40 7.08 -4.84
N ALA A 123 2.34 7.61 -4.04
CA ALA A 123 2.38 9.02 -3.69
C ALA A 123 2.66 9.91 -4.92
N SER A 124 3.54 9.48 -5.82
CA SER A 124 3.78 10.16 -7.09
C SER A 124 2.52 10.16 -7.95
N LEU A 125 1.89 9.02 -8.17
CA LEU A 125 0.63 8.93 -8.93
C LEU A 125 -0.45 9.83 -8.33
N LYS A 126 -0.62 9.80 -7.00
CA LYS A 126 -1.57 10.65 -6.29
C LYS A 126 -1.28 12.15 -6.44
N ALA A 127 -0.03 12.53 -6.67
CA ALA A 127 0.33 13.91 -6.95
C ALA A 127 0.01 14.33 -8.39
N TYR A 128 -0.20 13.38 -9.31
CA TYR A 128 -0.52 13.64 -10.73
C TYR A 128 -2.01 13.49 -11.06
N THR A 129 -2.73 12.59 -10.40
CA THR A 129 -4.12 12.24 -10.72
C THR A 129 -5.14 13.32 -10.33
N HIS A 130 -4.85 14.10 -9.29
CA HIS A 130 -5.69 15.22 -8.82
C HIS A 130 -7.17 14.87 -8.57
N VAL A 131 -7.51 13.61 -8.29
CA VAL A 131 -8.90 13.19 -8.08
C VAL A 131 -9.45 13.78 -6.78
N VAL A 132 -10.64 14.37 -6.86
CA VAL A 132 -11.33 15.02 -5.74
C VAL A 132 -11.82 13.99 -4.72
N CYS A 133 -11.65 14.31 -3.44
CA CYS A 133 -12.15 13.50 -2.35
C CYS A 133 -13.67 13.62 -2.22
N PRO A 134 -14.40 12.54 -1.88
CA PRO A 134 -15.86 12.58 -1.74
C PRO A 134 -16.35 13.69 -0.81
N VAL A 135 -15.67 13.93 0.31
CA VAL A 135 -16.00 14.99 1.28
C VAL A 135 -15.96 16.41 0.69
N HIS A 136 -15.23 16.64 -0.40
CA HIS A 136 -15.14 17.94 -1.05
C HIS A 136 -16.03 18.06 -2.28
N LEU A 137 -16.73 16.99 -2.69
CA LEU A 137 -17.62 17.02 -3.84
C LEU A 137 -18.92 17.75 -3.52
N THR A 138 -19.38 18.59 -4.45
CA THR A 138 -20.66 19.32 -4.40
C THR A 138 -21.88 18.41 -4.18
N ILE A 139 -21.84 17.18 -4.69
CA ILE A 139 -22.89 16.18 -4.46
C ILE A 139 -23.00 15.71 -2.99
N PHE A 140 -21.97 15.95 -2.17
CA PHE A 140 -21.92 15.61 -0.75
C PHE A 140 -21.73 16.87 0.13
N ASP A 141 -22.30 18.00 -0.30
CA ASP A 141 -22.20 19.33 0.34
C ASP A 141 -20.77 19.94 0.37
N GLY A 142 -19.88 19.48 -0.50
CA GLY A 142 -18.58 20.09 -0.73
C GLY A 142 -18.61 21.27 -1.71
N THR A 143 -17.43 21.72 -2.16
CA THR A 143 -17.27 22.90 -3.02
C THR A 143 -16.73 22.59 -4.43
N LEU A 144 -16.27 21.36 -4.66
CA LEU A 144 -15.62 20.96 -5.91
C LEU A 144 -16.57 20.11 -6.78
N PRO A 145 -16.53 20.27 -8.12
CA PRO A 145 -17.32 19.42 -9.01
C PRO A 145 -16.74 18.01 -9.08
N TYR A 146 -17.60 17.03 -9.37
CA TYR A 146 -17.14 15.69 -9.74
C TYR A 146 -16.59 15.72 -11.17
N LEU A 147 -15.36 15.22 -11.33
CA LEU A 147 -14.69 15.08 -12.61
C LEU A 147 -14.06 13.69 -12.69
N PRO A 148 -14.21 12.98 -13.83
CA PRO A 148 -13.47 11.76 -14.09
C PRO A 148 -11.96 11.96 -13.93
N MET A 149 -11.22 10.88 -13.65
CA MET A 149 -9.78 10.96 -13.35
C MET A 149 -9.00 11.67 -14.47
N LEU A 150 -9.22 11.30 -15.73
CA LEU A 150 -8.56 11.94 -16.88
C LEU A 150 -8.82 13.45 -16.97
N ASP A 151 -10.02 13.91 -16.64
CA ASP A 151 -10.36 15.34 -16.65
C ASP A 151 -9.77 16.06 -15.43
N SER A 152 -9.74 15.40 -14.27
CA SER A 152 -9.11 15.96 -13.07
C SER A 152 -7.60 16.18 -13.27
N MET A 153 -6.93 15.26 -13.97
CA MET A 153 -5.52 15.40 -14.35
C MET A 153 -5.28 16.61 -15.26
N ARG A 154 -6.20 16.91 -16.17
CA ARG A 154 -6.08 18.06 -17.09
C ARG A 154 -6.33 19.39 -16.38
N ASN A 155 -7.30 19.42 -15.47
CA ASN A 155 -7.74 20.64 -14.80
C ASN A 155 -6.96 20.97 -13.51
N THR A 156 -6.06 20.08 -13.08
CA THR A 156 -5.14 20.30 -11.93
C THR A 156 -5.84 20.80 -10.67
N ILE A 157 -6.89 20.08 -10.26
CA ILE A 157 -7.70 20.46 -9.10
C ILE A 157 -6.88 20.34 -7.81
N PRO A 158 -7.03 21.25 -6.83
CA PRO A 158 -6.26 21.24 -5.60
C PRO A 158 -6.71 20.16 -4.60
N ASP A 159 -6.99 18.94 -5.06
CA ASP A 159 -7.34 17.81 -4.21
C ASP A 159 -6.71 16.50 -4.69
N LYS A 160 -6.51 15.57 -3.75
CA LYS A 160 -5.75 14.33 -3.97
C LYS A 160 -6.35 13.21 -3.14
N CYS A 161 -7.22 12.40 -3.75
CA CYS A 161 -7.78 11.23 -3.11
C CYS A 161 -7.33 9.89 -3.70
N PHE A 162 -7.19 9.80 -5.02
CA PHE A 162 -6.80 8.57 -5.72
C PHE A 162 -5.36 8.64 -6.24
N PRO A 163 -4.59 7.54 -6.29
CA PRO A 163 -4.84 6.26 -5.62
C PRO A 163 -4.76 6.36 -4.09
N ALA A 164 -5.37 5.39 -3.40
CA ALA A 164 -5.41 5.35 -1.94
C ALA A 164 -4.04 5.00 -1.35
N ALA A 165 -3.36 6.00 -0.76
CA ALA A 165 -2.02 5.86 -0.21
C ALA A 165 -1.93 4.88 0.97
N HIS A 166 -2.93 4.90 1.86
CA HIS A 166 -2.98 4.04 3.06
C HIS A 166 -3.12 2.57 2.70
N ALA A 167 -4.20 2.20 2.01
CA ALA A 167 -4.44 0.83 1.54
C ALA A 167 -3.25 0.28 0.74
N SER A 168 -2.74 1.06 -0.23
CA SER A 168 -1.62 0.62 -1.06
C SER A 168 -0.33 0.37 -0.26
N SER A 169 -0.07 1.20 0.77
CA SER A 169 1.09 1.00 1.66
C SER A 169 0.92 -0.25 2.53
N GLY A 170 -0.31 -0.55 2.97
CA GLY A 170 -0.63 -1.81 3.65
C GLY A 170 -0.43 -3.02 2.74
N PHE A 171 -0.90 -2.97 1.49
CA PHE A 171 -0.72 -4.04 0.52
C PHE A 171 0.74 -4.25 0.09
N ALA A 172 1.64 -3.28 0.29
CA ALA A 172 3.08 -3.50 0.12
C ALA A 172 3.62 -4.65 1.01
N LEU A 173 2.93 -4.97 2.11
CA LEU A 173 3.25 -6.11 2.98
C LEU A 173 3.07 -7.48 2.29
N PHE A 174 2.39 -7.56 1.14
CA PHE A 174 2.39 -8.79 0.34
C PHE A 174 3.80 -9.25 -0.02
N ALA A 175 4.80 -8.36 -0.04
CA ALA A 175 6.20 -8.71 -0.23
C ALA A 175 6.67 -9.83 0.73
N PHE A 176 6.18 -9.86 1.98
CA PHE A 176 6.50 -10.92 2.95
C PHE A 176 5.97 -12.29 2.53
N ALA A 177 4.85 -12.35 1.81
CA ALA A 177 4.28 -13.60 1.31
C ALA A 177 5.18 -14.25 0.23
N PHE A 178 6.00 -13.44 -0.44
CA PHE A 178 6.94 -13.90 -1.48
C PHE A 178 8.37 -14.12 -0.97
N ALA A 179 8.67 -13.72 0.28
CA ALA A 179 9.96 -14.01 0.90
C ALA A 179 10.15 -15.53 1.10
N PRO A 180 11.22 -16.15 0.55
CA PRO A 180 11.46 -17.59 0.66
C PRO A 180 11.47 -18.11 2.10
N SER A 181 12.06 -17.36 3.04
CA SER A 181 12.10 -17.73 4.46
C SER A 181 10.73 -17.79 5.16
N LEU A 182 9.68 -17.19 4.57
CA LEU A 182 8.32 -17.19 5.10
C LEU A 182 7.35 -18.09 4.34
N ARG A 183 7.83 -18.92 3.40
CA ARG A 183 6.98 -19.73 2.53
C ARG A 183 5.91 -20.55 3.27
N ARG A 184 6.26 -21.15 4.42
CA ARG A 184 5.32 -21.97 5.20
C ARG A 184 4.15 -21.17 5.78
N ARG A 185 4.31 -19.84 5.94
CA ARG A 185 3.30 -18.92 6.49
C ARG A 185 2.63 -18.06 5.42
N ARG A 186 2.88 -18.33 4.12
CA ARG A 186 2.41 -17.51 3.01
C ARG A 186 0.89 -17.25 3.04
N GLY A 187 0.09 -18.28 3.25
CA GLY A 187 -1.37 -18.14 3.32
C GLY A 187 -1.80 -17.24 4.48
N ALA A 188 -1.21 -17.42 5.66
CA ALA A 188 -1.49 -16.57 6.82
C ALA A 188 -1.10 -15.11 6.56
N ILE A 189 0.04 -14.86 5.90
CA ILE A 189 0.46 -13.50 5.54
C ILE A 189 -0.55 -12.88 4.57
N ILE A 190 -0.98 -13.60 3.53
CA ILE A 190 -1.97 -13.10 2.58
C ILE A 190 -3.27 -12.73 3.29
N ILE A 191 -3.78 -13.60 4.18
CA ILE A 191 -5.00 -13.34 4.94
C ILE A 191 -4.84 -12.09 5.83
N VAL A 192 -3.74 -12.01 6.57
CA VAL A 192 -3.47 -10.86 7.45
C VAL A 192 -3.35 -9.56 6.65
N VAL A 193 -2.65 -9.58 5.52
CA VAL A 193 -2.51 -8.39 4.66
C VAL A 193 -3.83 -8.01 4.02
N MET A 194 -4.67 -8.95 3.59
CA MET A 194 -6.02 -8.65 3.10
C MET A 194 -6.92 -8.05 4.18
N ALA A 195 -6.79 -8.51 5.43
CA ALA A 195 -7.60 -8.02 6.55
C ALA A 195 -7.16 -6.65 7.09
N LEU A 196 -5.86 -6.32 6.99
CA LEU A 196 -5.27 -5.10 7.55
C LEU A 196 -4.85 -4.06 6.50
N GLY A 197 -4.85 -4.43 5.22
CA GLY A 197 -4.33 -3.60 4.12
C GLY A 197 -5.35 -2.65 3.51
N TRP A 198 -6.33 -2.15 4.30
CA TRP A 198 -7.35 -1.21 3.84
C TRP A 198 -7.24 0.12 4.58
#